data_AF-A0A4Z0K0C8-F1
#
_entry.id   AF-A0A4Z0K0C8-F1
#
_cell.length_a   1.000
_cell.length_b   1.000
_cell.length_c   1.000
_cell.angle_alpha   90.00
_cell.angle_beta   90.00
_cell.angle_gamma   90.00
#
_symmetry.space_group_name_H-M   'P 1'
#
loop_
_entity.id
_entity.type
_entity.pdbx_description
1 polymer ?
#
loop_
_entity_poly.entity_id
_entity_poly.type
_entity_poly.pdbx_seq_one_letter_code
_entity_poly.pdbx_strand_id
1 'polypeptide(L)'
;MTFVLLTAGDHPRFVDGTDDPNLAEAAGPAVLIAVDSAADDSGSGPDIGSEAPSLNACIDAPYRPLAYRESGADWSDIDFEAADHWVQMGPELRRRLVEDHLATLAVGEFKVATNNGSASIITNNWVYSGSPRTYRAAGRLRELITVLGELTRKADQRA
;
A
#
# COMPACT_ATOMS: atom_id res chain seq x y z
N MET A 1 9.75 6.37 13.57
CA MET A 1 9.06 5.78 12.41
C MET A 1 9.97 4.70 11.86
N THR A 2 9.45 3.50 11.63
CA THR A 2 10.22 2.39 11.02
C THR A 2 9.70 2.15 9.61
N PHE A 3 10.54 1.63 8.74
CA PHE A 3 10.15 1.35 7.36
C PHE A 3 10.24 -0.15 7.11
N VAL A 4 9.27 -0.66 6.39
CA VAL A 4 9.19 -2.06 6.00
C VAL A 4 9.25 -2.13 4.49
N LEU A 5 10.21 -2.91 4.01
CA LEU A 5 10.35 -3.25 2.61
C LEU A 5 9.68 -4.61 2.35
N LEU A 6 8.66 -4.59 1.50
CA LEU A 6 7.96 -5.76 0.99
C LEU A 6 8.52 -6.08 -0.40
N THR A 7 8.93 -7.32 -0.66
CA THR A 7 9.47 -7.73 -1.95
C THR A 7 8.90 -9.07 -2.40
N ALA A 8 8.96 -9.32 -3.70
CA ALA A 8 8.61 -10.62 -4.26
C ALA A 8 9.66 -11.66 -3.89
N GLY A 9 9.39 -12.40 -2.81
CA GLY A 9 10.08 -13.64 -2.53
C GLY A 9 11.10 -13.63 -1.40
N ASP A 10 11.26 -12.51 -0.72
CA ASP A 10 11.90 -12.47 0.59
C ASP A 10 10.87 -12.19 1.68
N HIS A 11 11.22 -12.53 2.91
CA HIS A 11 10.44 -12.10 4.07
C HIS A 11 10.47 -10.56 4.15
N PRO A 12 9.36 -9.91 4.54
CA PRO A 12 9.38 -8.50 4.89
C PRO A 12 10.55 -8.18 5.81
N ARG A 13 11.18 -7.03 5.60
CA ARG A 13 12.35 -6.60 6.38
C ARG A 13 12.26 -5.14 6.75
N PHE A 14 12.84 -4.79 7.89
CA PHE A 14 13.05 -3.39 8.24
C PHE A 14 14.16 -2.77 7.39
N VAL A 15 14.00 -1.50 7.05
CA VAL A 15 14.97 -0.68 6.31
C VAL A 15 15.03 0.73 6.90
N ASP A 16 16.10 1.45 6.62
CA ASP A 16 16.35 2.80 7.16
C ASP A 16 15.60 3.93 6.43
N GLY A 17 14.83 3.58 5.39
CA GLY A 17 13.96 4.51 4.65
C GLY A 17 14.21 4.49 3.15
N THR A 18 13.94 5.62 2.48
CA THR A 18 14.06 5.76 1.02
C THR A 18 15.49 5.75 0.51
N ASP A 19 16.47 6.04 1.37
CA ASP A 19 17.91 6.09 1.02
C ASP A 19 18.64 4.77 1.34
N ASP A 20 17.93 3.76 1.84
CA ASP A 20 18.53 2.50 2.25
C ASP A 20 19.01 1.68 1.02
N PRO A 21 20.26 1.17 1.00
CA PRO A 21 20.82 0.45 -0.13
C PRO A 21 20.01 -0.79 -0.53
N ASN A 22 19.29 -1.41 0.41
CA ASN A 22 18.43 -2.56 0.13
C ASN A 22 17.28 -2.19 -0.83
N LEU A 23 16.84 -0.93 -0.90
CA LEU A 23 15.82 -0.51 -1.88
C LEU A 23 16.39 -0.53 -3.30
N ALA A 24 17.65 -0.12 -3.48
CA ALA A 24 18.29 -0.13 -4.79
C ALA A 24 18.43 -1.56 -5.34
N GLU A 25 18.76 -2.50 -4.45
CA GLU A 25 18.93 -3.93 -4.76
C GLU A 25 17.60 -4.68 -4.92
N ALA A 26 16.52 -4.20 -4.32
CA ALA A 26 15.22 -4.86 -4.36
C ALA A 26 14.61 -4.84 -5.77
N ALA A 27 14.59 -6.00 -6.42
CA ALA A 27 13.88 -6.19 -7.68
C ALA A 27 12.36 -6.06 -7.48
N GLY A 28 11.68 -5.41 -8.42
CA GLY A 28 10.22 -5.33 -8.41
C GLY A 28 9.54 -6.69 -8.66
N PRO A 29 8.31 -6.91 -8.18
CA PRO A 29 7.48 -5.96 -7.46
C PRO A 29 7.96 -5.77 -6.01
N ALA A 30 7.93 -4.53 -5.54
CA ALA A 30 8.31 -4.18 -4.18
C ALA A 30 7.53 -2.94 -3.69
N VAL A 31 7.32 -2.83 -2.37
CA VAL A 31 6.64 -1.69 -1.74
C VAL A 31 7.39 -1.30 -0.47
N LEU A 32 7.59 0.01 -0.29
CA LEU A 32 8.10 0.61 0.95
C LEU A 32 6.93 1.17 1.76
N ILE A 33 6.81 0.75 3.00
CA ILE A 33 5.73 1.16 3.91
C ILE A 33 6.33 1.78 5.17
N ALA A 34 5.81 2.93 5.56
CA ALA A 34 6.08 3.53 6.85
C ALA A 34 5.15 2.92 7.90
N VAL A 35 5.77 2.28 8.90
CA VAL A 35 5.10 1.68 10.03
C VAL A 35 5.36 2.56 11.24
N ASP A 36 4.29 3.04 11.86
CA ASP A 36 4.41 3.62 13.19
C ASP A 36 4.61 2.46 14.15
N SER A 37 5.81 2.35 14.73
CA SER A 37 6.01 1.56 15.93
C SER A 37 4.94 2.00 16.92
N ALA A 38 3.97 1.14 17.21
CA ALA A 38 2.98 1.41 18.25
C ALA A 38 3.76 1.92 19.47
N ALA A 39 3.43 3.13 19.90
CA ALA A 39 4.21 3.89 20.86
C ALA A 39 4.62 3.03 22.07
N ASP A 40 5.89 2.64 22.09
CA ASP A 40 6.63 2.56 23.34
C ASP A 40 7.46 3.85 23.39
N ASP A 41 7.09 4.74 24.30
CA ASP A 41 7.71 6.05 24.54
C ASP A 41 9.10 5.92 25.20
N SER A 42 9.80 4.83 24.88
CA SER A 42 11.15 4.51 25.30
C SER A 42 11.96 4.39 24.03
N GLY A 43 12.78 5.39 23.71
CA GLY A 43 13.56 5.54 22.48
C GLY A 43 14.54 4.41 22.16
N SER A 44 14.02 3.21 21.97
CA SER A 44 14.71 2.04 21.47
C SER A 44 14.12 1.77 20.08
N GLY A 45 14.99 1.54 19.10
CA GLY A 45 14.57 1.08 17.77
C GLY A 45 13.75 -0.22 17.85
N PRO A 46 13.39 -0.81 16.69
CA PRO A 46 12.72 -2.11 16.69
C PRO A 46 13.47 -3.08 17.62
N ASP A 47 12.74 -3.62 18.60
CA ASP A 47 13.29 -4.44 19.67
C ASP A 47 14.10 -5.60 19.09
N ILE A 48 15.23 -5.96 19.70
CA ILE A 48 16.12 -7.02 19.18
C ILE A 48 15.35 -8.35 19.21
N GLY A 49 14.72 -8.70 18.10
CA GLY A 49 13.81 -9.85 17.97
C GLY A 49 12.43 -9.53 17.37
N SER A 50 12.11 -8.27 17.06
CA SER A 50 10.89 -7.92 16.35
C SER A 50 11.00 -8.31 14.88
N GLU A 51 10.14 -9.24 14.43
CA GLU A 51 9.99 -9.58 13.01
C GLU A 51 9.22 -8.46 12.30
N ALA A 52 9.61 -8.13 11.07
CA ALA A 52 8.87 -7.15 10.30
C ALA A 52 7.43 -7.65 10.03
N PRO A 53 6.42 -6.76 10.02
CA PRO A 53 5.05 -7.16 9.77
C PRO A 53 4.94 -7.87 8.42
N SER A 54 4.16 -8.95 8.40
CA SER A 54 3.90 -9.72 7.18
C SER A 54 3.21 -8.85 6.11
N LEU A 55 3.26 -9.28 4.85
CA LEU A 55 2.54 -8.61 3.75
C LEU A 55 1.05 -8.44 4.09
N ASN A 56 0.40 -9.49 4.60
CA ASN A 56 -1.01 -9.44 4.99
C ASN A 56 -1.25 -8.48 6.16
N ALA A 57 -0.38 -8.47 7.17
CA ALA A 57 -0.47 -7.51 8.27
C ALA A 57 -0.32 -6.06 7.78
N CYS A 58 0.54 -5.82 6.78
CA CYS A 58 0.67 -4.50 6.16
C CYS A 58 -0.55 -4.10 5.32
N ILE A 59 -1.23 -5.05 4.68
CA ILE A 59 -2.47 -4.80 3.95
C ILE A 59 -3.62 -4.49 4.92
N ASP A 60 -3.64 -5.11 6.09
CA ASP A 60 -4.70 -4.98 7.10
C ASP A 60 -4.54 -3.75 8.00
N ALA A 61 -3.33 -3.31 8.24
CA ALA A 61 -3.04 -2.14 9.06
C ALA A 61 -3.06 -0.84 8.23
N PRO A 62 -3.48 0.30 8.82
CA PRO A 62 -3.50 1.61 8.16
C PRO A 62 -2.09 2.22 8.07
N TYR A 63 -1.09 1.42 7.67
CA TYR A 63 0.28 1.88 7.48
C TYR A 63 0.38 2.71 6.21
N ARG A 64 1.25 3.72 6.22
CA ARG A 64 1.37 4.68 5.13
C ARG A 64 2.34 4.13 4.07
N PRO A 65 1.89 3.82 2.84
CA PRO A 65 2.79 3.43 1.77
C PRO A 65 3.55 4.66 1.27
N LEU A 66 4.83 4.50 0.97
CA LEU A 66 5.72 5.61 0.56
C LEU A 66 6.16 5.51 -0.89
N ALA A 67 6.48 4.29 -1.34
CA ALA A 67 6.95 4.04 -2.69
C ALA A 67 6.61 2.62 -3.12
N TYR A 68 6.52 2.40 -4.42
CA TYR A 68 6.44 1.06 -5.01
C TYR A 68 7.38 0.93 -6.20
N ARG A 69 7.69 -0.30 -6.55
CA ARG A 69 8.48 -0.66 -7.72
C ARG A 69 7.75 -1.76 -8.46
N GLU A 70 7.49 -1.56 -9.75
CA GLU A 70 6.97 -2.61 -10.63
C GLU A 70 8.09 -3.53 -11.12
N SER A 71 7.73 -4.71 -11.63
CA SER A 71 8.70 -5.65 -12.21
C SER A 71 9.47 -5.00 -13.37
N GLY A 72 10.79 -4.83 -13.21
CA GLY A 72 11.66 -4.24 -14.24
C GLY A 72 11.60 -2.72 -14.38
N ALA A 73 10.91 -2.02 -13.48
CA ALA A 73 10.80 -0.57 -13.46
C ALA A 73 11.66 0.07 -12.37
N ASP A 74 11.79 1.39 -12.42
CA ASP A 74 12.35 2.20 -11.32
C ASP A 74 11.33 2.37 -10.19
N TRP A 75 11.82 2.81 -9.02
CA TRP A 75 10.96 3.18 -7.91
C TRP A 75 10.07 4.37 -8.26
N SER A 76 8.84 4.32 -7.76
CA SER A 76 7.83 5.35 -7.91
C SER A 76 7.34 5.79 -6.54
N ASP A 77 7.42 7.09 -6.28
CA ASP A 77 6.89 7.69 -5.06
C ASP A 77 5.36 7.68 -5.07
N ILE A 78 4.80 7.45 -3.89
CA ILE A 78 3.37 7.53 -3.64
C ILE A 78 3.07 8.92 -3.10
N ASP A 79 2.21 9.64 -3.82
CA ASP A 79 1.81 10.97 -3.39
C ASP A 79 0.98 10.93 -2.10
N PHE A 80 0.94 12.07 -1.41
CA PHE A 80 0.25 12.22 -0.13
C PHE A 80 -1.23 11.81 -0.21
N GLU A 81 -1.90 12.14 -1.32
CA GLU A 81 -3.33 11.86 -1.50
C GLU A 81 -3.58 10.34 -1.65
N ALA A 82 -2.82 9.65 -2.49
CA ALA A 82 -2.91 8.20 -2.66
C ALA A 82 -2.62 7.46 -1.35
N ALA A 83 -1.59 7.91 -0.62
CA ALA A 83 -1.25 7.36 0.69
C ALA A 83 -2.37 7.59 1.73
N ASP A 84 -2.98 8.77 1.75
CA ASP A 84 -4.11 9.09 2.62
C ASP A 84 -5.33 8.22 2.30
N HIS A 85 -5.65 8.07 1.02
CA HIS A 85 -6.75 7.21 0.59
C HIS A 85 -6.55 5.77 1.05
N TRP A 86 -5.35 5.22 0.90
CA TRP A 86 -5.02 3.88 1.40
C TRP A 86 -5.25 3.76 2.91
N VAL A 87 -4.73 4.69 3.69
CA VAL A 87 -4.86 4.71 5.16
C VAL A 87 -6.31 4.82 5.61
N GLN A 88 -7.13 5.60 4.89
CA GLN A 88 -8.55 5.80 5.19
C GLN A 88 -9.43 4.59 4.85
N MET A 89 -8.98 3.70 3.96
CA MET A 89 -9.73 2.48 3.64
C MET A 89 -9.74 1.51 4.82
N GLY A 90 -10.87 0.84 5.04
CA GLY A 90 -10.93 -0.32 5.92
C GLY A 90 -10.15 -1.53 5.35
N PRO A 91 -9.72 -2.47 6.20
CA PRO A 91 -8.95 -3.64 5.77
C PRO A 91 -9.70 -4.50 4.73
N GLU A 92 -11.02 -4.60 4.82
CA GLU A 92 -11.86 -5.35 3.89
C GLU A 92 -11.81 -4.76 2.48
N LEU A 93 -11.85 -3.44 2.37
CA LEU A 93 -11.74 -2.74 1.09
C LEU A 93 -10.33 -2.87 0.51
N ARG A 94 -9.29 -2.72 1.35
CA ARG A 94 -7.89 -2.90 0.94
C ARG A 94 -7.66 -4.30 0.38
N ARG A 95 -8.07 -5.35 1.09
CA ARG A 95 -7.96 -6.74 0.61
C ARG A 95 -8.67 -6.97 -0.71
N ARG A 96 -9.92 -6.50 -0.82
CA ARG A 96 -10.71 -6.65 -2.04
C ARG A 96 -10.06 -5.98 -3.25
N LEU A 97 -9.48 -4.80 -3.05
CA LEU A 97 -8.75 -4.09 -4.11
C LEU A 97 -7.41 -4.77 -4.44
N VAL A 98 -6.68 -5.28 -3.45
CA VAL A 98 -5.44 -6.03 -3.68
C VAL A 98 -5.71 -7.33 -4.48
N GLU A 99 -6.83 -8.00 -4.22
CA GLU A 99 -7.28 -9.17 -4.97
C GLU A 99 -7.70 -8.81 -6.40
N ASP A 100 -8.52 -7.76 -6.56
CA ASP A 100 -8.94 -7.20 -7.85
C ASP A 100 -8.82 -5.67 -7.86
N HIS A 101 -7.71 -5.18 -8.43
CA HIS A 101 -7.41 -3.75 -8.52
C HIS A 101 -8.37 -2.97 -9.45
N LEU A 102 -9.23 -3.68 -10.20
CA LEU A 102 -10.27 -3.09 -11.04
C LEU A 102 -11.65 -3.13 -10.37
N ALA A 103 -11.73 -3.66 -9.14
CA ALA A 103 -12.99 -3.79 -8.42
C ALA A 103 -13.63 -2.42 -8.22
N THR A 104 -14.96 -2.43 -8.36
CA THR A 104 -15.77 -1.23 -8.22
C THR A 104 -16.12 -0.95 -6.77
N LEU A 105 -16.20 0.31 -6.39
CA LEU A 105 -16.59 0.75 -5.06
C LEU A 105 -18.01 1.34 -5.07
N ALA A 106 -18.76 1.03 -4.03
CA ALA A 106 -20.01 1.72 -3.73
C ALA A 106 -19.73 3.16 -3.29
N VAL A 107 -20.74 4.04 -3.41
CA VAL A 107 -20.62 5.47 -3.00
C VAL A 107 -20.20 5.61 -1.53
N GLY A 108 -20.66 4.73 -0.64
CA GLY A 108 -20.29 4.75 0.78
C GLY A 108 -18.81 4.46 1.00
N GLU A 109 -18.27 3.44 0.33
CA GLU A 109 -16.84 3.08 0.39
C GLU A 109 -15.96 4.19 -0.17
N PHE A 110 -16.38 4.79 -1.29
CA PHE A 110 -15.70 5.96 -1.86
C PHE A 110 -15.68 7.14 -0.87
N LYS A 111 -16.81 7.44 -0.22
CA LYS A 111 -16.86 8.51 0.79
C LYS A 111 -15.95 8.22 1.98
N VAL A 112 -15.87 6.97 2.45
CA VAL A 112 -14.95 6.61 3.53
C VAL A 112 -13.50 6.82 3.10
N ALA A 113 -13.11 6.30 1.93
CA ALA A 113 -11.75 6.41 1.41
C ALA A 113 -11.32 7.84 1.06
N THR A 114 -12.26 8.78 1.00
CA THR A 114 -12.02 10.21 0.71
C THR A 114 -12.33 11.11 1.89
N ASN A 115 -12.45 10.56 3.11
CA ASN A 115 -12.82 11.30 4.33
C ASN A 115 -14.07 12.19 4.15
N ASN A 116 -15.13 11.58 3.61
CA ASN A 116 -16.40 12.20 3.21
C ASN A 116 -16.30 13.27 2.10
N GLY A 117 -15.20 13.27 1.34
CA GLY A 117 -15.04 14.04 0.12
C GLY A 117 -16.21 13.80 -0.84
N SER A 118 -16.85 14.87 -1.28
CA SER A 118 -18.04 14.81 -2.15
C SER A 118 -17.69 14.93 -3.64
N ALA A 119 -16.43 15.20 -3.96
CA ALA A 119 -15.91 15.41 -5.30
C ALA A 119 -14.46 14.92 -5.37
N SER A 120 -14.24 13.67 -5.80
CA SER A 120 -13.00 13.37 -6.53
C SER A 120 -13.33 13.61 -7.99
N ILE A 121 -13.25 14.87 -8.40
CA ILE A 121 -13.29 15.25 -9.82
C ILE A 121 -11.95 14.80 -10.38
N ILE A 122 -11.91 13.59 -10.95
CA ILE A 122 -10.82 13.04 -11.78
C ILE A 122 -9.45 13.56 -11.30
N THR A 123 -9.13 13.33 -10.02
CA THR A 123 -7.72 13.34 -9.60
C THR A 123 -7.14 12.03 -10.11
N ASN A 124 -5.82 11.96 -10.29
CA ASN A 124 -5.20 10.73 -10.82
C ASN A 124 -5.56 9.49 -10.00
N ASN A 125 -6.11 9.63 -8.78
CA ASN A 125 -6.34 8.54 -7.85
C ASN A 125 -7.74 7.89 -7.87
N TRP A 126 -8.76 8.51 -8.49
CA TRP A 126 -10.10 7.91 -8.62
C TRP A 126 -10.78 8.22 -9.96
N VAL A 127 -11.48 7.23 -10.51
CA VAL A 127 -12.28 7.39 -11.73
C VAL A 127 -13.75 7.05 -11.48
N TYR A 128 -14.62 7.86 -12.08
CA TYR A 128 -16.05 7.68 -12.15
C TYR A 128 -16.47 7.14 -13.53
N SER A 129 -17.33 6.12 -13.56
CA SER A 129 -17.90 5.62 -14.82
C SER A 129 -19.34 5.11 -14.66
N GLY A 130 -20.19 5.40 -15.65
CA GLY A 130 -21.51 4.76 -15.83
C GLY A 130 -22.65 5.31 -14.98
N SER A 131 -23.84 4.74 -15.19
CA SER A 131 -25.07 4.97 -14.41
C SER A 131 -25.71 3.60 -14.08
N PRO A 132 -25.89 3.22 -12.79
CA PRO A 132 -25.63 3.99 -11.58
C PRO A 132 -24.15 4.28 -11.33
N ARG A 133 -23.88 5.30 -10.49
CA ARG A 133 -22.53 5.82 -10.26
C ARG A 133 -21.62 4.76 -9.67
N THR A 134 -20.49 4.51 -10.33
CA THR A 134 -19.50 3.53 -9.92
C THR A 134 -18.12 4.16 -9.84
N TYR A 135 -17.38 3.90 -8.75
CA TYR A 135 -16.03 4.42 -8.53
C TYR A 135 -14.99 3.32 -8.64
N ARG A 136 -13.77 3.69 -9.05
CA ARG A 136 -12.60 2.79 -9.14
C ARG A 136 -11.34 3.54 -8.76
N ALA A 137 -10.39 2.85 -8.12
CA ALA A 137 -9.04 3.38 -7.91
C ALA A 137 -8.38 3.69 -9.27
N ALA A 138 -7.55 4.73 -9.32
CA ALA A 138 -6.80 5.13 -10.50
C ALA A 138 -5.37 5.57 -10.13
N GLY A 139 -4.55 5.83 -11.15
CA GLY A 139 -3.21 6.42 -11.01
C GLY A 139 -2.34 5.73 -9.97
N ARG A 140 -1.66 6.51 -9.14
CA ARG A 140 -0.68 6.01 -8.16
C ARG A 140 -1.29 5.05 -7.15
N LEU A 141 -2.52 5.33 -6.71
CA LEU A 141 -3.24 4.43 -5.80
C LEU A 141 -3.52 3.06 -6.47
N ARG A 142 -3.98 3.05 -7.72
CA ARG A 142 -4.22 1.80 -8.46
C ARG A 142 -2.92 1.04 -8.71
N GLU A 143 -1.86 1.73 -9.10
CA GLU A 143 -0.54 1.15 -9.37
C GLU A 143 0.03 0.48 -8.10
N LEU A 144 -0.04 1.15 -6.95
CA LEU A 144 0.28 0.55 -5.64
C LEU A 144 -0.54 -0.72 -5.39
N ILE A 145 -1.86 -0.67 -5.53
CA ILE A 145 -2.76 -1.80 -5.31
C ILE A 145 -2.39 -2.97 -6.22
N THR A 146 -2.06 -2.69 -7.49
CA THR A 146 -1.62 -3.70 -8.45
C THR A 146 -0.33 -4.38 -7.98
N VAL A 147 0.67 -3.62 -7.53
CA VAL A 147 1.95 -4.14 -7.03
C VAL A 147 1.74 -5.00 -5.77
N LEU A 148 0.91 -4.56 -4.83
CA LEU A 148 0.55 -5.35 -3.66
C LEU A 148 -0.14 -6.67 -4.05
N GLY A 149 -1.04 -6.63 -5.04
CA GLY A 149 -1.67 -7.84 -5.58
C GLY A 149 -0.67 -8.81 -6.22
N GLU A 150 0.34 -8.29 -6.91
CA GLU A 150 1.44 -9.12 -7.45
C GLU A 150 2.26 -9.78 -6.35
N LEU A 151 2.56 -9.03 -5.27
CA LEU A 151 3.25 -9.56 -4.10
C LEU A 151 2.47 -10.69 -3.47
N THR A 152 1.15 -10.53 -3.25
CA THR A 152 0.29 -11.57 -2.66
C THR A 152 0.27 -12.82 -3.53
N ARG A 153 0.04 -12.69 -4.84
CA ARG A 153 0.04 -13.84 -5.77
C ARG A 153 1.37 -14.60 -5.78
N LYS A 154 2.51 -13.88 -5.69
CA LYS A 154 3.83 -14.51 -5.65
C LYS A 154 4.13 -15.17 -4.30
N ALA A 155 3.59 -14.64 -3.20
CA ALA A 155 3.68 -15.27 -1.89
C ALA A 155 2.89 -16.58 -1.85
N ASP A 156 1.66 -16.60 -2.39
CA ASP A 156 0.80 -17.79 -2.41
C ASP A 156 1.36 -18.93 -3.26
N GLN A 157 2.09 -18.63 -4.34
CA GLN A 157 2.73 -19.64 -5.19
C GLN A 157 3.86 -20.42 -4.49
N ARG A 158 4.28 -20.00 -3.30
CA ARG A 158 5.40 -20.59 -2.55
C ARG A 158 4.97 -21.36 -1.30
N ALA A 159 3.71 -21.20 -0.88
CA ALA A 159 3.11 -21.93 0.24
C ALA A 159 2.65 -23.32 -0.19
#